data_AF-A0A7S0NDR1-F1
#
_entry.id   AF-A0A7S0NDR1-F1
#
_cell.length_a   1.000
_cell.length_b   1.000
_cell.length_c   1.000
_cell.angle_alpha   90.00
_cell.angle_beta   90.00
_cell.angle_gamma   90.00
#
_symmetry.space_group_name_H-M   'P 1'
#
loop_
_entity.id
_entity.type
_entity.pdbx_description
1 polymer ?
#
loop_
_entity_poly.entity_id
_entity_poly.type
_entity_poly.pdbx_seq_one_letter_code
_entity_poly.pdbx_strand_id
1 'polypeptide(L)'
;WGDAKTSQDTVKEYFGKVGPVINMFHKPDMYREYCKRLAQDKALGLTSLRDFAAVTKMMGVSSSMAVKQIAKAAEELVPYPNPTETWERNANKPSVLGKLLWLTERCFPDPMAIQKLRSRFPRSYNDDIINVLQNTLTEQAYKDILNANGGPENGLQPGYEELGLARGDAEDLIAKILEEKRLAEEEAARIAAEKAEEERVLKIREAAWKGQQEKMNLNDGKIKTHGEEPKKDEPVQRAEGTHEYECTVCGYTLFVAKGREFKFFGDNFKCPQCGASKQYFKDNAAE
;
A
#
# COMPACT_ATOMS: atom_id res chain seq x y z
N TRP A 1 -4.42 -8.44 21.81
CA TRP A 1 -5.50 -8.24 22.79
C TRP A 1 -6.56 -9.28 22.52
N GLY A 2 -6.90 -10.08 23.53
CA GLY A 2 -7.84 -11.21 23.43
C GLY A 2 -9.25 -10.75 23.09
N ASP A 3 -10.15 -11.72 22.94
CA ASP A 3 -11.55 -11.52 22.62
C ASP A 3 -12.24 -10.41 23.47
N ALA A 4 -13.43 -9.96 23.04
CA ALA A 4 -14.19 -8.92 23.73
C ALA A 4 -14.36 -9.21 25.23
N LYS A 5 -14.40 -10.49 25.61
CA LYS A 5 -14.49 -10.95 26.99
C LYS A 5 -13.19 -10.72 27.77
N THR A 6 -12.04 -11.03 27.18
CA THR A 6 -10.71 -10.79 27.74
C THR A 6 -10.48 -9.29 27.95
N SER A 7 -10.94 -8.46 27.01
CA SER A 7 -10.88 -6.99 27.15
C SER A 7 -11.77 -6.50 28.28
N GLN A 8 -13.00 -7.03 28.41
CA GLN A 8 -13.90 -6.71 29.52
C GLN A 8 -13.33 -7.15 30.88
N ASP A 9 -12.74 -8.34 30.95
CA ASP A 9 -12.20 -8.91 32.18
C ASP A 9 -10.92 -8.16 32.60
N THR A 10 -10.07 -7.79 31.65
CA THR A 10 -8.88 -6.95 31.90
C THR A 10 -9.30 -5.59 32.46
N VAL A 11 -10.32 -4.96 31.86
CA VAL A 11 -10.79 -3.65 32.30
C VAL A 11 -11.46 -3.74 33.68
N LYS A 12 -12.28 -4.78 33.94
CA LYS A 12 -12.87 -5.04 35.26
C LYS A 12 -11.82 -5.31 36.34
N GLU A 13 -10.86 -6.18 36.05
CA GLU A 13 -9.78 -6.52 36.99
C GLU A 13 -8.93 -5.29 37.30
N TYR A 14 -8.63 -4.47 36.28
CA TYR A 14 -7.91 -3.22 36.45
C TYR A 14 -8.72 -2.23 37.30
N PHE A 15 -9.99 -1.96 36.98
CA PHE A 15 -10.86 -1.10 37.80
C PHE A 15 -11.09 -1.62 39.22
N GLY A 16 -11.02 -2.93 39.45
CA GLY A 16 -11.05 -3.52 40.78
C GLY A 16 -9.77 -3.25 41.58
N LYS A 17 -8.61 -3.17 40.92
CA LYS A 17 -7.30 -2.90 41.54
C LYS A 17 -7.05 -1.41 41.77
N VAL A 18 -7.58 -0.54 40.90
CA VAL A 18 -7.43 0.92 41.04
C VAL A 18 -8.56 1.46 41.91
N GLY A 19 -8.31 1.66 43.20
CA GLY A 19 -9.34 2.03 44.18
C GLY A 19 -10.22 3.25 43.79
N PRO A 20 -11.35 3.48 44.49
CA PRO A 20 -12.42 4.41 44.08
C PRO A 20 -11.96 5.84 43.78
N VAL A 21 -10.95 6.31 44.51
CA VAL A 21 -10.39 7.66 44.40
C VAL A 21 -9.62 7.83 43.09
N ILE A 22 -8.75 6.87 42.74
CA ILE A 22 -7.96 6.93 41.51
C ILE A 22 -8.87 6.75 40.29
N ASN A 23 -9.91 5.92 40.41
CA ASN A 23 -10.95 5.77 39.39
C ASN A 23 -11.71 7.09 39.13
N MET A 24 -11.93 7.92 40.16
CA MET A 24 -12.64 9.19 40.01
C MET A 24 -11.77 10.30 39.37
N PHE A 25 -10.49 10.39 39.72
CA PHE A 25 -9.59 11.46 39.23
C PHE A 25 -8.90 11.15 37.90
N HIS A 26 -8.55 9.89 37.62
CA HIS A 26 -7.76 9.53 36.42
C HIS A 26 -8.59 8.91 35.30
N LYS A 27 -9.88 8.65 35.50
CA LYS A 27 -10.78 8.15 34.45
C LYS A 27 -10.74 8.98 33.15
N PRO A 28 -10.71 10.33 33.17
CA PRO A 28 -10.55 11.12 31.95
C PRO A 28 -9.22 10.85 31.22
N ASP A 29 -8.13 10.69 31.97
CA ASP A 29 -6.80 10.42 31.41
C ASP A 29 -6.71 9.00 30.85
N MET A 30 -7.24 8.02 31.57
CA MET A 30 -7.33 6.62 31.13
C MET A 30 -8.14 6.50 29.83
N TYR A 31 -9.28 7.17 29.75
CA TYR A 31 -10.11 7.14 28.54
C TYR A 31 -9.39 7.82 27.36
N ARG A 32 -8.70 8.93 27.63
CA ARG A 32 -7.86 9.60 26.62
C ARG A 32 -6.78 8.68 26.09
N GLU A 33 -6.02 8.00 26.95
CA GLU A 33 -4.99 7.04 26.53
C GLU A 33 -5.57 5.85 25.77
N TYR A 34 -6.73 5.35 26.17
CA TYR A 34 -7.45 4.31 25.44
C TYR A 34 -7.79 4.76 24.00
N CYS A 35 -8.35 5.96 23.83
CA CYS A 35 -8.64 6.53 22.51
C CYS A 35 -7.38 6.60 21.64
N LYS A 36 -6.26 7.07 22.21
CA LYS A 36 -4.99 7.19 21.48
C LYS A 36 -4.49 5.84 20.99
N ARG A 37 -4.45 4.85 21.87
CA ARG A 37 -3.97 3.49 21.54
C ARG A 37 -4.86 2.81 20.52
N LEU A 38 -6.18 2.94 20.66
CA LEU A 38 -7.12 2.40 19.68
C LEU A 38 -6.90 3.00 18.29
N ALA A 39 -6.69 4.31 18.20
CA ALA A 39 -6.44 4.99 16.92
C ALA A 39 -5.06 4.67 16.32
N GLN A 40 -4.02 4.49 17.14
CA GLN A 40 -2.67 4.20 16.66
C GLN A 40 -2.47 2.74 16.25
N ASP A 41 -2.93 1.80 17.09
CA ASP A 41 -2.45 0.42 17.03
C ASP A 41 -3.41 -0.53 16.28
N LYS A 42 -4.69 -0.16 16.12
CA LYS A 42 -5.72 -1.05 15.58
C LYS A 42 -6.27 -0.55 14.24
N ALA A 43 -6.57 -1.49 13.33
CA ALA A 43 -7.51 -1.24 12.23
C ALA A 43 -8.92 -1.07 12.82
N LEU A 44 -9.65 -0.07 12.34
CA LEU A 44 -11.02 0.13 12.78
C LEU A 44 -11.97 -0.76 11.97
N GLY A 45 -12.96 -1.29 12.65
CA GLY A 45 -13.97 -2.19 12.12
C GLY A 45 -15.12 -2.32 13.11
N LEU A 46 -16.09 -3.17 12.81
CA LEU A 46 -17.29 -3.35 13.64
C LEU A 46 -16.96 -3.75 15.08
N THR A 47 -16.02 -4.68 15.27
CA THR A 47 -15.57 -5.07 16.61
C THR A 47 -14.94 -3.90 17.36
N SER A 48 -14.07 -3.12 16.71
CA SER A 48 -13.45 -1.94 17.33
C SER A 48 -14.50 -0.89 17.75
N LEU A 49 -15.55 -0.71 16.95
CA LEU A 49 -16.66 0.19 17.27
C LEU A 49 -17.47 -0.30 18.50
N ARG A 50 -17.82 -1.59 18.53
CA ARG A 50 -18.52 -2.22 19.65
C ARG A 50 -17.68 -2.19 20.93
N ASP A 51 -16.39 -2.51 20.83
CA ASP A 51 -15.43 -2.44 21.95
C ASP A 51 -15.35 -1.02 22.50
N PHE A 52 -15.28 -0.02 21.62
CA PHE A 52 -15.23 1.38 21.99
C PHE A 52 -16.48 1.85 22.75
N ALA A 53 -17.67 1.51 22.25
CA ALA A 53 -18.92 1.78 22.94
C ALA A 53 -19.01 1.04 24.30
N ALA A 54 -18.61 -0.22 24.34
CA ALA A 54 -18.63 -1.04 25.55
C ALA A 54 -17.66 -0.51 26.63
N VAL A 55 -16.43 -0.13 26.26
CA VAL A 55 -15.46 0.46 27.17
C VAL A 55 -15.94 1.81 27.69
N THR A 56 -16.51 2.67 26.82
CA THR A 56 -17.10 3.95 27.24
C THR A 56 -18.15 3.75 28.34
N LYS A 57 -19.05 2.78 28.13
CA LYS A 57 -20.10 2.44 29.09
C LYS A 57 -19.51 1.85 30.38
N MET A 58 -18.54 0.95 30.28
CA MET A 58 -17.90 0.30 31.42
C MET A 58 -17.15 1.30 32.29
N MET A 59 -16.44 2.24 31.67
CA MET A 59 -15.78 3.34 32.38
C MET A 59 -16.79 4.32 32.97
N GLY A 60 -18.07 4.28 32.58
CA GLY A 60 -19.10 5.23 33.00
C GLY A 60 -18.85 6.65 32.47
N VAL A 61 -18.23 6.78 31.30
CA VAL A 61 -17.89 8.06 30.68
C VAL A 61 -19.15 8.66 30.05
N SER A 62 -19.49 9.91 30.37
CA SER A 62 -20.59 10.62 29.69
C SER A 62 -20.20 10.98 28.26
N SER A 63 -21.16 11.11 27.34
CA SER A 63 -20.88 11.52 25.95
C SER A 63 -20.11 12.84 25.86
N SER A 64 -20.46 13.82 26.72
CA SER A 64 -19.76 15.11 26.81
C SER A 64 -18.29 14.96 27.24
N MET A 65 -18.00 14.05 28.17
CA MET A 65 -16.64 13.78 28.60
C MET A 65 -15.86 12.98 27.57
N ALA A 66 -16.50 11.99 26.92
CA ALA A 66 -15.90 11.22 25.83
C ALA A 66 -15.42 12.15 24.71
N VAL A 67 -16.31 13.00 24.20
CA VAL A 67 -15.99 14.01 23.18
C VAL A 67 -14.81 14.89 23.61
N LYS A 68 -14.84 15.39 24.85
CA LYS A 68 -13.76 16.25 25.38
C LYS A 68 -12.42 15.51 25.41
N GLN A 69 -12.40 14.25 25.83
CA GLN A 69 -11.16 13.47 25.89
C GLN A 69 -10.68 13.02 24.51
N ILE A 70 -11.58 12.73 23.56
CA ILE A 70 -11.21 12.45 22.16
C ILE A 70 -10.56 13.68 21.52
N ALA A 71 -11.13 14.88 21.73
CA ALA A 71 -10.52 16.12 21.25
C ALA A 71 -9.14 16.37 21.86
N LYS A 72 -8.95 16.07 23.16
CA LYS A 72 -7.64 16.12 23.80
C LYS A 72 -6.66 15.06 23.27
N ALA A 73 -7.14 13.85 23.00
CA ALA A 73 -6.33 12.81 22.36
C ALA A 73 -5.85 13.27 20.98
N ALA A 74 -6.74 13.88 20.19
CA ALA A 74 -6.39 14.49 18.91
C ALA A 74 -5.37 15.63 19.07
N GLU A 75 -5.54 16.50 20.06
CA GLU A 75 -4.58 17.56 20.41
C GLU A 75 -3.18 17.02 20.74
N GLU A 76 -3.10 15.93 21.48
CA GLU A 76 -1.82 15.36 21.92
C GLU A 76 -1.15 14.51 20.83
N LEU A 77 -1.93 13.85 19.96
CA LEU A 77 -1.41 13.04 18.86
C LEU A 77 -1.14 13.82 17.58
N VAL A 78 -1.86 14.93 17.39
CA VAL A 78 -1.83 15.79 16.21
C VAL A 78 -1.74 17.26 16.68
N PRO A 79 -0.56 17.67 17.18
CA PRO A 79 -0.42 18.95 17.90
C PRO A 79 -0.65 20.18 17.01
N TYR A 80 -0.40 20.07 15.71
CA TYR A 80 -0.48 21.20 14.79
C TYR A 80 -1.43 20.93 13.63
N PRO A 81 -2.57 21.65 13.56
CA PRO A 81 -3.47 21.54 12.42
C PRO A 81 -2.84 22.09 11.14
N ASN A 82 -1.99 23.11 11.24
CA ASN A 82 -1.31 23.72 10.09
C ASN A 82 0.20 23.78 10.35
N PRO A 83 0.92 22.66 10.10
CA PRO A 83 2.36 22.62 10.30
C PRO A 83 3.07 23.52 9.28
N THR A 84 3.92 24.42 9.77
CA THR A 84 4.75 25.29 8.93
C THR A 84 6.04 24.60 8.54
N GLU A 85 6.60 23.79 9.43
CA GLU A 85 7.88 23.12 9.25
C GLU A 85 7.72 21.63 8.89
N THR A 86 8.72 21.05 8.21
CA THR A 86 8.66 19.66 7.72
C THR A 86 8.56 18.64 8.85
N TRP A 87 9.20 18.87 9.99
CA TRP A 87 9.11 17.98 11.15
C TRP A 87 7.72 18.03 11.81
N GLU A 88 7.06 19.19 11.80
CA GLU A 88 5.67 19.35 12.29
C GLU A 88 4.68 18.61 11.39
N ARG A 89 4.95 18.56 10.07
CA ARG A 89 4.14 17.75 9.12
C ARG A 89 4.23 16.27 9.47
N ASN A 90 5.41 15.80 9.85
CA ASN A 90 5.61 14.42 10.28
C ASN A 90 4.94 14.11 11.63
N ALA A 91 4.73 15.13 12.47
CA ALA A 91 3.94 15.02 13.69
C ALA A 91 2.42 15.04 13.44
N ASN A 92 1.96 15.60 12.33
CA ASN A 92 0.55 15.60 11.95
C ASN A 92 0.16 14.25 11.35
N LYS A 93 -0.67 13.49 12.07
CA LYS A 93 -1.11 12.13 11.68
C LYS A 93 -2.58 12.14 11.26
N PRO A 94 -2.92 12.54 10.01
CA PRO A 94 -4.31 12.63 9.55
C PRO A 94 -5.02 11.27 9.57
N SER A 95 -4.30 10.15 9.43
CA SER A 95 -4.87 8.81 9.57
C SER A 95 -5.38 8.52 10.98
N VAL A 96 -4.61 8.91 12.00
CA VAL A 96 -4.99 8.77 13.42
C VAL A 96 -6.16 9.69 13.76
N LEU A 97 -6.12 10.93 13.28
CA LEU A 97 -7.23 11.87 13.42
C LEU A 97 -8.51 11.36 12.73
N GLY A 98 -8.37 10.78 11.54
CA GLY A 98 -9.47 10.17 10.79
C GLY A 98 -10.12 9.03 11.55
N LYS A 99 -9.35 8.18 12.24
CA LYS A 99 -9.86 7.12 13.10
C LYS A 99 -10.62 7.65 14.33
N LEU A 100 -10.10 8.69 14.97
CA LEU A 100 -10.78 9.33 16.11
C LEU A 100 -12.09 10.01 15.67
N LEU A 101 -12.08 10.67 14.52
CA LEU A 101 -13.27 11.25 13.90
C LEU A 101 -14.31 10.17 13.59
N TRP A 102 -13.90 9.08 12.95
CA TRP A 102 -14.77 7.96 12.58
C TRP A 102 -15.51 7.36 13.79
N LEU A 103 -14.80 7.14 14.90
CA LEU A 103 -15.38 6.66 16.15
C LEU A 103 -16.33 7.68 16.77
N THR A 104 -15.99 8.97 16.69
CA THR A 104 -16.82 10.05 17.23
C THR A 104 -18.13 10.18 16.46
N GLU A 105 -18.09 10.20 15.12
CA GLU A 105 -19.28 10.30 14.27
C GLU A 105 -20.30 9.19 14.56
N ARG A 106 -19.85 7.97 14.90
CA ARG A 106 -20.71 6.80 15.12
C ARG A 106 -21.16 6.61 16.56
N CYS A 107 -20.28 6.87 17.53
CA CYS A 107 -20.60 6.65 18.95
C CYS A 107 -21.14 7.91 19.64
N PHE A 108 -20.78 9.10 19.16
CA PHE A 108 -21.11 10.39 19.76
C PHE A 108 -21.42 11.44 18.67
N PRO A 109 -22.58 11.36 17.98
CA PRO A 109 -22.94 12.24 16.88
C PRO A 109 -23.29 13.66 17.36
N ASP A 110 -22.29 14.37 17.88
CA ASP A 110 -22.37 15.77 18.30
C ASP A 110 -21.73 16.66 17.22
N PRO A 111 -22.51 17.53 16.53
CA PRO A 111 -22.00 18.33 15.43
C PRO A 111 -20.83 19.25 15.81
N MET A 112 -20.83 19.78 17.04
CA MET A 112 -19.77 20.67 17.50
C MET A 112 -18.46 19.91 17.73
N ALA A 113 -18.53 18.72 18.32
CA ALA A 113 -17.41 17.80 18.51
C ALA A 113 -16.79 17.38 17.17
N ILE A 114 -17.64 16.98 16.24
CA ILE A 114 -17.26 16.55 14.89
C ILE A 114 -16.56 17.71 14.18
N GLN A 115 -17.14 18.91 14.19
CA GLN A 115 -16.51 20.08 13.58
C GLN A 115 -15.19 20.45 14.24
N LYS A 116 -15.08 20.32 15.57
CA LYS A 116 -13.83 20.55 16.28
C LYS A 116 -12.74 19.57 15.83
N LEU A 117 -13.07 18.30 15.62
CA LEU A 117 -12.12 17.30 15.11
C LEU A 117 -11.79 17.55 13.63
N ARG A 118 -12.77 17.91 12.79
CA ARG A 118 -12.56 18.25 11.37
C ARG A 118 -11.61 19.44 11.19
N SER A 119 -11.76 20.48 12.02
CA SER A 119 -10.86 21.65 11.97
C SER A 119 -9.41 21.36 12.36
N ARG A 120 -9.11 20.15 12.85
CA ARG A 120 -7.74 19.71 13.15
C ARG A 120 -7.00 19.12 11.96
N PHE A 121 -7.71 18.78 10.88
CA PHE A 121 -7.07 18.32 9.67
C PHE A 121 -6.24 19.46 9.03
N PRO A 122 -5.16 19.12 8.29
CA PRO A 122 -4.43 20.12 7.51
C PRO A 122 -5.35 20.86 6.54
N ARG A 123 -5.09 22.15 6.29
CA ARG A 123 -5.85 22.97 5.31
C ARG A 123 -5.98 22.35 3.92
N SER A 124 -5.09 21.43 3.53
CA SER A 124 -5.18 20.70 2.27
C SER A 124 -6.32 19.67 2.24
N TYR A 125 -6.91 19.34 3.40
CA TYR A 125 -8.05 18.43 3.55
C TYR A 125 -9.31 19.28 3.72
N ASN A 126 -10.01 19.51 2.61
CA ASN A 126 -11.35 20.07 2.66
C ASN A 126 -12.36 19.02 3.17
N ASP A 127 -13.60 19.43 3.41
CA ASP A 127 -14.64 18.53 3.92
C ASP A 127 -14.91 17.34 2.98
N ASP A 128 -14.79 17.52 1.67
CA ASP A 128 -14.96 16.45 0.70
C ASP A 128 -13.90 15.35 0.85
N ILE A 129 -12.62 15.75 0.97
CA ILE A 129 -11.52 14.81 1.21
C ILE A 129 -11.74 14.08 2.55
N ILE A 130 -12.14 14.80 3.60
CA ILE A 130 -12.41 14.18 4.91
C ILE A 130 -13.55 13.17 4.78
N ASN A 131 -14.63 13.51 4.09
CA ASN A 131 -15.76 12.60 3.85
C ASN A 131 -15.33 11.35 3.07
N VAL A 132 -14.49 11.49 2.04
CA VAL A 132 -13.92 10.36 1.31
C VAL A 132 -13.12 9.45 2.25
N LEU A 133 -12.31 10.00 3.15
CA LEU A 133 -11.55 9.21 4.12
C LEU A 133 -12.45 8.48 5.12
N GLN A 134 -13.50 9.15 5.62
CA GLN A 134 -14.47 8.53 6.53
C GLN A 134 -15.27 7.42 5.85
N ASN A 135 -15.68 7.64 4.60
CA ASN A 135 -16.37 6.63 3.79
C ASN A 135 -15.44 5.45 3.50
N THR A 136 -14.19 5.69 3.12
CA THR A 136 -13.20 4.63 2.87
C THR A 136 -12.98 3.76 4.10
N LEU A 137 -12.89 4.34 5.30
CA LEU A 137 -12.79 3.56 6.55
C LEU A 137 -14.03 2.69 6.78
N THR A 138 -15.20 3.20 6.43
CA THR A 138 -16.49 2.51 6.57
C THR A 138 -16.63 1.37 5.57
N GLU A 139 -16.30 1.63 4.31
CA GLU A 139 -16.29 0.62 3.26
C GLU A 139 -15.30 -0.49 3.59
N GLN A 140 -14.09 -0.15 4.06
CA GLN A 140 -13.11 -1.16 4.47
C GLN A 140 -13.60 -2.00 5.65
N ALA A 141 -14.19 -1.36 6.66
CA ALA A 141 -14.79 -2.08 7.79
C ALA A 141 -15.90 -3.04 7.35
N TYR A 142 -16.70 -2.66 6.35
CA TYR A 142 -17.74 -3.52 5.81
C TYR A 142 -17.17 -4.64 4.93
N LYS A 143 -16.15 -4.36 4.11
CA LYS A 143 -15.41 -5.39 3.35
C LYS A 143 -14.85 -6.47 4.28
N ASP A 144 -14.32 -6.09 5.43
CA ASP A 144 -13.82 -7.03 6.43
C ASP A 144 -14.94 -7.95 6.97
N ILE A 145 -16.18 -7.42 7.12
CA ILE A 145 -17.37 -8.22 7.47
C ILE A 145 -17.72 -9.20 6.34
N LEU A 146 -17.76 -8.74 5.09
CA LEU A 146 -18.05 -9.60 3.95
C LEU A 146 -17.04 -10.75 3.87
N ASN A 147 -15.76 -10.45 3.97
CA ASN A 147 -14.67 -11.43 3.93
C ASN A 147 -14.78 -12.45 5.07
N ALA A 148 -15.10 -12.00 6.29
CA ALA A 148 -15.29 -12.90 7.43
C ALA A 148 -16.50 -13.85 7.27
N ASN A 149 -17.49 -13.45 6.47
CA ASN A 149 -18.71 -14.22 6.20
C ASN A 149 -18.69 -14.93 4.84
N GLY A 150 -17.50 -15.21 4.29
CA GLY A 150 -17.35 -16.02 3.07
C GLY A 150 -17.40 -15.25 1.75
N GLY A 151 -17.37 -13.92 1.79
CA GLY A 151 -17.18 -13.06 0.63
C GLY A 151 -18.41 -12.22 0.23
N PRO A 152 -18.23 -11.26 -0.70
CA PRO A 152 -19.32 -10.43 -1.24
C PRO A 152 -20.38 -11.25 -1.99
N GLU A 153 -20.08 -12.47 -2.43
CA GLU A 153 -21.00 -13.35 -3.17
C GLU A 153 -22.17 -13.84 -2.29
N ASN A 154 -21.99 -13.85 -0.98
CA ASN A 154 -23.04 -14.22 -0.02
C ASN A 154 -24.08 -13.10 0.20
N GLY A 155 -23.97 -12.00 -0.56
CA GLY A 155 -24.89 -10.88 -0.53
C GLY A 155 -24.75 -10.04 0.75
N LEU A 156 -25.80 -9.27 1.04
CA LEU A 156 -25.84 -8.31 2.14
C LEU A 156 -25.63 -9.01 3.50
N GLN A 157 -24.61 -8.57 4.24
CA GLN A 157 -24.26 -9.12 5.55
C GLN A 157 -24.68 -8.17 6.68
N PRO A 158 -25.06 -8.68 7.86
CA PRO A 158 -25.42 -7.82 8.99
C PRO A 158 -24.23 -6.97 9.48
N GLY A 159 -24.51 -5.81 10.04
CA GLY A 159 -23.52 -4.89 10.62
C GLY A 159 -23.26 -3.62 9.83
N TYR A 160 -23.81 -3.47 8.61
CA TYR A 160 -23.72 -2.22 7.84
C TYR A 160 -24.38 -1.04 8.57
N GLU A 161 -25.52 -1.26 9.24
CA GLU A 161 -26.24 -0.22 9.99
C GLU A 161 -25.42 0.32 11.17
N GLU A 162 -24.74 -0.56 11.90
CA GLU A 162 -23.87 -0.18 13.01
C GLU A 162 -22.65 0.62 12.53
N LEU A 163 -22.16 0.32 11.32
CA LEU A 163 -21.11 1.11 10.68
C LEU A 163 -21.62 2.45 10.12
N GLY A 164 -22.93 2.75 10.23
CA GLY A 164 -23.53 3.97 9.72
C GLY A 164 -23.66 4.00 8.19
N LEU A 165 -23.67 2.84 7.54
CA LEU A 165 -23.89 2.71 6.10
C LEU A 165 -25.38 2.49 5.83
N ALA A 166 -25.94 3.17 4.83
CA ALA A 166 -27.31 2.88 4.41
C ALA A 166 -27.36 1.52 3.70
N ARG A 167 -28.53 0.87 3.72
CA ARG A 167 -28.71 -0.42 3.04
C ARG A 167 -28.38 -0.34 1.54
N GLY A 168 -28.85 0.71 0.86
CA GLY A 168 -28.56 0.92 -0.56
C GLY A 168 -27.06 1.04 -0.82
N ASP A 169 -26.37 1.88 -0.05
CA ASP A 169 -24.92 2.05 -0.17
C ASP A 169 -24.15 0.74 0.07
N ALA A 170 -24.62 -0.11 0.99
CA ALA A 170 -24.04 -1.41 1.25
C ALA A 170 -24.23 -2.40 0.09
N GLU A 171 -25.41 -2.38 -0.54
CA GLU A 171 -25.74 -3.18 -1.73
C GLU A 171 -24.91 -2.70 -2.95
N ASP A 172 -24.80 -1.39 -3.15
CA ASP A 172 -23.99 -0.77 -4.21
C ASP A 172 -22.50 -1.09 -4.04
N LEU A 173 -22.00 -1.06 -2.80
CA LEU A 173 -20.62 -1.45 -2.49
C LEU A 173 -20.35 -2.92 -2.83
N ILE A 174 -21.28 -3.83 -2.51
CA ILE A 174 -21.16 -5.25 -2.88
C ILE A 174 -21.12 -5.39 -4.41
N ALA A 175 -22.04 -4.73 -5.12
CA ALA A 175 -22.09 -4.76 -6.58
C ALA A 175 -20.78 -4.27 -7.20
N LYS A 176 -20.23 -3.16 -6.68
CA LYS A 176 -18.94 -2.62 -7.11
C LYS A 176 -17.79 -3.61 -6.91
N ILE A 177 -17.73 -4.27 -5.74
CA ILE A 177 -16.67 -5.25 -5.45
C ILE A 177 -16.76 -6.45 -6.40
N LEU A 178 -17.98 -6.95 -6.67
CA LEU A 178 -18.18 -8.07 -7.58
C LEU A 178 -17.79 -7.71 -9.02
N GLU A 179 -18.11 -6.50 -9.47
CA GLU A 179 -17.72 -6.03 -10.81
C GLU A 179 -16.21 -5.81 -10.92
N GLU A 180 -15.57 -5.20 -9.90
CA GLU A 180 -14.11 -5.07 -9.84
C GLU A 180 -13.41 -6.44 -9.89
N LYS A 181 -13.95 -7.44 -9.18
CA LYS A 181 -13.45 -8.82 -9.21
C LYS A 181 -13.60 -9.45 -10.59
N ARG A 182 -14.76 -9.28 -11.24
CA ARG A 182 -15.02 -9.79 -12.59
C ARG A 182 -14.04 -9.20 -13.61
N LEU A 183 -13.82 -7.89 -13.57
CA LEU A 183 -12.85 -7.20 -14.45
C LEU A 183 -11.42 -7.66 -14.19
N ALA A 184 -11.04 -7.87 -12.92
CA ALA A 184 -9.71 -8.37 -12.56
C ALA A 184 -9.49 -9.81 -13.04
N GLU A 185 -10.50 -10.68 -12.97
CA GLU A 185 -10.45 -12.05 -13.49
C GLU A 185 -10.34 -12.08 -15.03
N GLU A 186 -11.09 -11.23 -15.73
CA GLU A 186 -11.02 -11.07 -17.19
C GLU A 186 -9.63 -10.56 -17.63
N GLU A 187 -9.09 -9.55 -16.95
CA GLU A 187 -7.75 -9.04 -17.22
C GLU A 187 -6.66 -10.08 -16.91
N ALA A 188 -6.78 -10.80 -15.79
CA ALA A 188 -5.86 -11.89 -15.46
C ALA A 188 -5.88 -13.01 -16.51
N ALA A 189 -7.06 -13.36 -17.04
CA ALA A 189 -7.19 -14.34 -18.13
C ALA A 189 -6.54 -13.85 -19.43
N ARG A 190 -6.70 -12.56 -19.79
CA ARG A 190 -6.03 -11.96 -20.94
C ARG A 190 -4.50 -12.04 -20.81
N ILE A 191 -3.98 -11.63 -19.66
CA ILE A 191 -2.53 -11.67 -19.37
C ILE A 191 -2.01 -13.12 -19.37
N ALA A 192 -2.78 -14.07 -18.85
CA ALA A 192 -2.41 -15.48 -18.86
C ALA A 192 -2.37 -16.07 -20.28
N ALA A 193 -3.33 -15.69 -21.14
CA ALA A 193 -3.35 -16.12 -22.53
C ALA A 193 -2.17 -15.56 -23.34
N GLU A 194 -1.83 -14.29 -23.15
CA GLU A 194 -0.66 -13.66 -23.77
C GLU A 194 0.64 -14.36 -23.36
N LYS A 195 0.85 -14.58 -22.05
CA LYS A 195 2.01 -15.32 -21.54
C LYS A 195 2.09 -16.75 -22.08
N ALA A 196 0.95 -17.44 -22.21
CA ALA A 196 0.92 -18.79 -22.76
C ALA A 196 1.33 -18.81 -24.25
N GLU A 197 0.92 -17.81 -25.03
CA GLU A 197 1.33 -17.71 -26.43
C GLU A 197 2.81 -17.34 -26.58
N GLU A 198 3.33 -16.42 -25.77
CA GLU A 198 4.77 -16.12 -25.71
C GLU A 198 5.60 -17.37 -25.40
N GLU A 199 5.16 -18.19 -24.43
CA GLU A 199 5.83 -19.45 -24.09
C GLU A 199 5.79 -20.45 -25.26
N ARG A 200 4.69 -20.50 -26.02
CA ARG A 200 4.59 -21.35 -27.22
C ARG A 200 5.52 -20.87 -28.33
N VAL A 201 5.58 -19.57 -28.60
CA VAL A 201 6.49 -18.98 -29.59
C VAL A 201 7.95 -19.23 -29.20
N LEU A 202 8.30 -19.12 -27.92
CA LEU A 202 9.63 -19.45 -27.42
C LEU A 202 9.97 -20.93 -27.65
N LYS A 203 9.07 -21.86 -27.33
CA LYS A 203 9.28 -23.30 -27.58
C LYS A 203 9.47 -23.61 -29.07
N ILE A 204 8.69 -22.98 -29.95
CA ILE A 204 8.85 -23.13 -31.40
C ILE A 204 10.21 -22.60 -31.85
N ARG A 205 10.61 -21.43 -31.36
CA ARG A 205 11.91 -20.81 -31.69
C ARG A 205 13.08 -21.68 -31.21
N GLU A 206 13.01 -22.24 -30.02
CA GLU A 206 14.02 -23.17 -29.49
C GLU A 206 14.09 -24.47 -30.29
N ALA A 207 12.94 -25.05 -30.66
CA ALA A 207 12.89 -26.24 -31.50
C ALA A 207 13.46 -25.98 -32.90
N ALA A 208 13.15 -24.82 -33.49
CA ALA A 208 13.70 -24.40 -34.77
C ALA A 208 15.22 -24.21 -34.70
N TRP A 209 15.73 -23.62 -33.62
CA TRP A 209 17.16 -23.48 -33.37
C TRP A 209 17.86 -24.85 -33.27
N LYS A 210 17.31 -25.79 -32.48
CA LYS A 210 17.84 -27.15 -32.37
C LYS A 210 17.87 -27.88 -33.71
N GLY A 211 16.77 -27.80 -34.48
CA GLY A 211 16.70 -28.42 -35.80
C GLY A 211 17.67 -27.81 -36.83
N GLN A 212 18.00 -26.52 -36.72
CA GLN A 212 19.07 -25.91 -37.52
C GLN A 212 20.46 -26.39 -37.10
N GLN A 213 20.70 -26.52 -35.79
CA GLN A 213 21.97 -27.03 -35.26
C GLN A 213 22.23 -28.48 -35.71
N GLU A 214 21.21 -29.34 -35.70
CA GLU A 214 21.30 -30.72 -36.21
C GLU A 214 21.58 -30.77 -37.72
N LYS A 215 20.97 -29.89 -38.53
CA LYS A 215 21.25 -29.81 -39.98
C LYS A 215 22.66 -29.31 -40.28
N MET A 216 23.19 -28.39 -39.49
CA MET A 216 24.59 -27.96 -39.59
C MET A 216 25.54 -29.13 -39.26
N ASN A 217 25.22 -29.94 -38.24
CA ASN A 217 26.01 -31.12 -37.89
C ASN A 217 25.92 -32.27 -38.91
N LEU A 218 24.82 -32.38 -39.67
CA LEU A 218 24.60 -33.46 -40.65
C LEU A 218 25.28 -33.20 -42.01
N ASN A 219 25.53 -31.94 -42.38
CA ASN A 219 26.20 -31.56 -43.62
C ASN A 219 27.74 -31.69 -43.57
N ASP A 220 28.33 -31.95 -42.40
CA ASP A 220 29.78 -32.15 -42.20
C ASP A 220 30.28 -33.59 -42.49
N GLY A 221 29.54 -34.32 -43.34
CA GLY A 221 29.97 -35.59 -43.92
C GLY A 221 31.04 -35.44 -45.01
N LYS A 222 32.19 -34.82 -44.73
CA LYS A 222 33.41 -34.96 -45.56
C LYS A 222 34.70 -34.66 -44.78
N ILE A 223 35.49 -35.70 -44.51
CA ILE A 223 36.86 -35.61 -43.99
C ILE A 223 37.75 -34.89 -45.02
N LYS A 224 38.44 -33.83 -44.59
CA LYS A 224 39.67 -33.34 -45.24
C LYS A 224 40.74 -33.03 -44.19
N THR A 225 41.75 -33.89 -44.15
CA THR A 225 43.10 -33.57 -43.66
C THR A 225 43.80 -32.69 -44.69
N HIS A 226 43.99 -31.41 -44.37
CA HIS A 226 45.23 -30.63 -44.50
C HIS A 226 44.90 -29.12 -44.59
N GLY A 227 45.46 -28.37 -43.65
CA GLY A 227 45.81 -26.96 -43.83
C GLY A 227 44.82 -25.94 -43.27
N GLU A 228 45.20 -25.38 -42.12
CA GLU A 228 44.77 -24.10 -41.55
C GLU A 228 43.51 -24.12 -40.66
N GLU A 229 43.75 -23.95 -39.35
CA GLU A 229 42.77 -23.97 -38.25
C GLU A 229 41.80 -22.78 -38.33
N PRO A 230 40.47 -23.00 -38.35
CA PRO A 230 39.49 -22.00 -37.97
C PRO A 230 39.12 -22.15 -36.50
N LYS A 231 39.02 -21.00 -35.82
CA LYS A 231 38.75 -20.84 -34.39
C LYS A 231 37.42 -21.48 -33.96
N LYS A 232 37.43 -22.02 -32.75
CA LYS A 232 36.25 -22.43 -31.96
C LYS A 232 35.26 -21.27 -31.84
N ASP A 233 34.04 -21.46 -32.33
CA ASP A 233 32.87 -20.70 -31.85
C ASP A 233 32.06 -21.58 -30.89
N GLU A 234 32.22 -21.20 -29.63
CA GLU A 234 31.54 -21.63 -28.43
C GLU A 234 30.12 -20.97 -28.34
N PRO A 235 29.28 -21.30 -27.33
CA PRO A 235 27.85 -21.02 -27.34
C PRO A 235 27.53 -19.53 -27.38
N VAL A 236 26.29 -19.17 -27.77
CA VAL A 236 25.73 -17.82 -27.64
C VAL A 236 25.65 -17.45 -26.15
N GLN A 237 26.80 -17.05 -25.60
CA GLN A 237 26.93 -16.27 -24.39
C GLN A 237 26.39 -14.88 -24.67
N ARG A 238 25.84 -14.20 -23.64
CA ARG A 238 25.51 -12.77 -23.68
C ARG A 238 26.62 -12.05 -24.43
N ALA A 239 26.28 -11.32 -25.49
CA ALA A 239 27.23 -10.67 -26.38
C ALA A 239 28.41 -10.07 -25.59
N GLU A 240 29.55 -10.77 -25.59
CA GLU A 240 30.80 -10.25 -25.06
C GLU A 240 31.18 -9.07 -25.94
N GLY A 241 30.87 -7.87 -25.45
CA GLY A 241 31.17 -6.64 -26.15
C GLY A 241 30.12 -5.54 -26.06
N THR A 242 29.07 -5.62 -25.26
CA THR A 242 28.33 -4.38 -24.94
C THR A 242 29.01 -3.68 -23.77
N HIS A 243 29.64 -2.54 -24.03
CA HIS A 243 30.12 -1.63 -23.00
C HIS A 243 28.94 -0.86 -22.42
N GLU A 244 28.82 -0.87 -21.10
CA GLU A 244 27.77 -0.17 -20.37
C GLU A 244 28.33 1.17 -19.90
N TYR A 245 27.84 2.28 -20.45
CA TYR A 245 28.27 3.62 -20.07
C TYR A 245 27.21 4.29 -19.22
N GLU A 246 27.57 4.68 -17.99
CA GLU A 246 26.66 5.35 -17.06
C GLU A 246 27.03 6.82 -16.88
N CYS A 247 26.04 7.70 -16.98
CA CYS A 247 26.19 9.12 -16.71
C CYS A 247 26.27 9.38 -15.20
N THR A 248 27.41 9.86 -14.71
CA THR A 248 27.64 10.12 -13.28
C THR A 248 26.85 11.30 -12.72
N VAL A 249 26.14 12.07 -13.56
CA VAL A 249 25.32 13.22 -13.16
C VAL A 249 23.87 12.81 -12.90
N CYS A 250 23.31 11.89 -13.68
CA CYS A 250 21.89 11.53 -13.60
C CYS A 250 21.58 10.02 -13.60
N GLY A 251 22.60 9.16 -13.66
CA GLY A 251 22.44 7.69 -13.64
C GLY A 251 21.94 7.08 -14.96
N TYR A 252 21.88 7.86 -16.04
CA TYR A 252 21.44 7.35 -17.35
C TYR A 252 22.47 6.37 -17.93
N THR A 253 22.04 5.16 -18.26
CA THR A 253 22.92 4.07 -18.76
C THR A 253 22.72 3.82 -20.25
N LEU A 254 23.81 3.68 -21.00
CA LEU A 254 23.88 3.39 -22.42
C LEU A 254 24.58 2.06 -22.68
N PHE A 255 23.98 1.23 -23.51
CA PHE A 255 24.55 -0.05 -23.93
C PHE A 255 25.11 0.12 -25.34
N VAL A 256 26.44 0.18 -25.46
CA VAL A 256 27.13 0.41 -26.75
C VAL A 256 27.86 -0.85 -27.16
N ALA A 257 27.64 -1.32 -28.39
CA ALA A 257 28.40 -2.44 -28.92
C ALA A 257 29.88 -2.07 -29.15
N LYS A 258 30.78 -3.00 -28.83
CA LYS A 258 32.24 -2.87 -28.88
C LYS A 258 32.69 -2.43 -30.26
N GLY A 259 33.56 -1.43 -30.31
CA GLY A 259 34.05 -0.84 -31.55
C GLY A 259 33.04 0.08 -32.25
N ARG A 260 31.94 0.48 -31.61
CA ARG A 260 31.00 1.51 -32.12
C ARG A 260 30.91 2.75 -31.22
N GLU A 261 31.78 2.88 -30.23
CA GLU A 261 31.82 3.99 -29.27
C GLU A 261 31.97 5.33 -30.01
N PHE A 262 32.74 5.37 -31.09
CA PHE A 262 32.94 6.56 -31.91
C PHE A 262 31.66 7.06 -32.61
N LYS A 263 30.65 6.21 -32.81
CA LYS A 263 29.35 6.59 -33.40
C LYS A 263 28.39 7.18 -32.37
N PHE A 264 28.48 6.73 -31.12
CA PHE A 264 27.61 7.21 -30.05
C PHE A 264 28.21 8.41 -29.33
N PHE A 265 29.53 8.47 -29.22
CA PHE A 265 30.25 9.53 -28.54
C PHE A 265 31.06 10.43 -29.49
N GLY A 266 30.39 11.03 -30.47
CA GLY A 266 30.98 12.11 -31.28
C GLY A 266 31.31 13.36 -30.46
N ASP A 267 32.04 14.32 -31.04
CA ASP A 267 32.59 15.49 -30.34
C ASP A 267 31.53 16.36 -29.66
N ASN A 268 30.28 16.31 -30.13
CA ASN A 268 29.15 17.06 -29.59
C ASN A 268 28.14 16.20 -28.80
N PHE A 269 28.51 14.98 -28.41
CA PHE A 269 27.61 14.11 -27.66
C PHE A 269 27.23 14.71 -26.29
N LYS A 270 25.92 14.69 -25.99
CA LYS A 270 25.32 15.10 -24.72
C LYS A 270 24.43 13.99 -24.18
N CYS A 271 24.39 13.84 -22.86
CA CYS A 271 23.45 12.96 -22.20
C CYS A 271 22.01 13.31 -22.61
N PRO A 272 21.21 12.35 -23.12
CA PRO A 272 19.82 12.60 -23.51
C PRO A 272 18.95 13.09 -22.35
N GLN A 273 19.32 12.72 -21.11
CA GLN A 273 18.51 12.98 -19.92
C GLN A 273 18.87 14.30 -19.23
N CYS A 274 20.15 14.68 -19.18
CA CYS A 274 20.59 15.86 -18.41
C CYS A 274 21.47 16.85 -19.18
N GLY A 275 21.81 16.57 -20.44
CA GLY A 275 22.67 17.44 -21.25
C GLY A 275 24.15 17.48 -20.84
N ALA A 276 24.60 16.64 -19.91
CA ALA A 276 26.01 16.53 -19.55
C ALA A 276 26.87 16.07 -20.74
N SER A 277 28.11 16.56 -20.85
CA SER A 277 29.04 16.15 -21.92
C SER A 277 29.56 14.72 -21.73
N LYS A 278 30.12 14.14 -22.80
CA LYS A 278 30.74 12.80 -22.84
C LYS A 278 31.65 12.49 -21.64
N GLN A 279 32.40 13.46 -21.13
CA GLN A 279 33.34 13.27 -20.02
C GLN A 279 32.70 12.79 -18.70
N TYR A 280 31.37 12.91 -18.57
CA TYR A 280 30.59 12.46 -17.42
C TYR A 280 30.00 11.05 -17.59
N PHE A 281 30.41 10.31 -18.61
CA PHE A 281 30.05 8.91 -18.79
C PHE A 281 31.20 8.00 -18.37
N LYS A 282 30.95 7.08 -17.44
CA LYS A 282 31.88 6.06 -16.98
C LYS A 282 31.55 4.72 -17.65
N ASP A 283 32.57 4.02 -18.13
CA ASP A 283 32.41 2.64 -18.63
C ASP A 283 32.40 1.67 -17.45
N ASN A 284 31.27 1.01 -17.22
CA ASN A 284 31.08 0.04 -16.15
C ASN A 284 31.67 -1.34 -16.51
N ALA A 285 32.12 -1.56 -17.75
CA ALA A 285 32.78 -2.79 -18.17
C ALA A 285 34.32 -2.73 -18.10
N ALA A 286 34.90 -1.59 -17.66
CA ALA A 286 36.35 -1.34 -17.62
C ALA A 286 36.97 -1.37 -16.20
N GLU A 287 36.25 -1.91 -15.19
CA GLU A 287 36.77 -2.20 -13.84
C GLU A 287 37.16 -3.67 -13.64
#